data_AF-A0A951BPG1-F1
#
_entry.id   AF-A0A951BPG1-F1
#
_cell.length_a   1.000
_cell.length_b   1.000
_cell.length_c   1.000
_cell.angle_alpha   90.00
_cell.angle_beta   90.00
_cell.angle_gamma   90.00
#
_symmetry.space_group_name_H-M   'P 1'
#
loop_
_entity.id
_entity.type
_entity.pdbx_description
1 polymer ?
#
loop_
_entity_poly.entity_id
_entity_poly.type
_entity_poly.pdbx_seq_one_letter_code
_entity_poly.pdbx_strand_id
1 'polypeptide(L)'
;MRERKLLPSILLASLALAPALGPAYAQESPLHKLGDDRIRQAMIRDSLARHRGACACPWQTDRRGRRCDGRAAYAPAHPGRPPFCYATDITDAMVQDWRERHHVRPPVP
;
A
#
# COMPACT_ATOMS: atom_id res chain seq x y z
N MET A 1 -54.46 -23.22 -44.88
CA MET A 1 -53.27 -22.34 -44.88
C MET A 1 -52.79 -22.29 -43.43
N ARG A 2 -51.60 -22.80 -43.09
CA ARG A 2 -50.28 -22.12 -43.23
C ARG A 2 -50.31 -20.79 -42.47
N GLU A 3 -49.54 -20.54 -41.41
CA GLU A 3 -48.11 -20.81 -41.24
C GLU A 3 -47.73 -21.01 -39.75
N ARG A 4 -46.99 -22.09 -39.49
CA ARG A 4 -46.14 -22.25 -38.30
C ARG A 4 -44.87 -21.40 -38.52
N LYS A 5 -44.54 -20.51 -37.59
CA LYS A 5 -43.15 -20.03 -37.41
C LYS A 5 -42.75 -20.40 -35.97
N LEU A 6 -42.39 -21.66 -35.71
CA LEU A 6 -41.01 -22.17 -35.78
C LEU A 6 -40.01 -21.21 -35.16
N LEU A 7 -39.83 -21.37 -33.84
CA LEU A 7 -38.56 -21.13 -33.16
C LEU A 7 -37.43 -21.87 -33.91
N PRO A 8 -36.33 -21.19 -34.28
CA PRO A 8 -35.02 -21.84 -34.36
C PRO A 8 -34.35 -21.60 -32.99
N SER A 9 -34.33 -22.55 -32.07
CA SER A 9 -33.57 -23.80 -32.11
C SER A 9 -32.10 -23.60 -32.49
N ILE A 10 -31.27 -23.40 -31.45
CA ILE A 10 -29.92 -23.96 -31.22
C ILE A 10 -28.79 -23.57 -32.19
N LEU A 11 -27.60 -23.37 -31.59
CA LEU A 11 -26.23 -23.34 -32.15
C LEU A 11 -25.82 -21.93 -32.61
N LEU A 12 -24.92 -21.21 -31.93
CA LEU A 12 -23.58 -21.65 -31.55
C LEU A 12 -23.19 -21.10 -30.18
N ALA A 13 -23.07 -22.01 -29.21
CA ALA A 13 -22.17 -21.83 -28.11
C ALA A 13 -20.74 -21.77 -28.69
N SER A 14 -20.19 -20.57 -28.82
CA SER A 14 -18.75 -20.40 -28.99
C SER A 14 -18.09 -20.64 -27.63
N LEU A 15 -18.13 -21.90 -27.17
CA LEU A 15 -17.25 -22.38 -26.11
C LEU A 15 -15.86 -22.48 -26.75
N ALA A 16 -15.15 -21.35 -26.83
CA ALA A 16 -13.73 -21.35 -27.09
C ALA A 16 -13.07 -21.99 -25.87
N LEU A 17 -12.96 -23.31 -25.89
CA LEU A 17 -12.15 -24.08 -24.97
C LEU A 17 -10.67 -23.78 -25.31
N ALA A 18 -10.21 -22.61 -24.88
CA ALA A 18 -8.79 -22.31 -24.89
C ALA A 18 -8.13 -23.22 -23.85
N PRO A 19 -7.10 -24.00 -24.20
CA PRO A 19 -6.40 -24.84 -23.24
C PRO A 19 -5.82 -23.96 -22.12
N ALA A 20 -6.30 -24.17 -20.89
CA ALA A 20 -5.84 -23.51 -19.68
C ALA A 20 -4.46 -24.04 -19.22
N LEU A 21 -3.47 -23.99 -20.11
CA LEU A 21 -2.08 -24.40 -19.85
C LEU A 21 -1.13 -23.27 -20.29
N GLY A 22 -1.41 -22.03 -19.86
CA GLY A 22 -0.39 -20.98 -19.89
C GLY A 22 0.55 -21.17 -18.70
N PRO A 23 1.87 -20.87 -18.81
CA PRO A 23 2.71 -20.80 -17.63
C PRO A 23 2.08 -19.79 -16.68
N ALA A 24 2.00 -20.14 -15.40
CA ALA A 24 1.66 -19.18 -14.35
C ALA A 24 2.72 -18.08 -14.41
N TYR A 25 2.43 -16.99 -15.13
CA TYR A 25 3.23 -15.79 -15.05
C TYR A 25 3.17 -15.37 -13.59
N ALA A 26 4.26 -15.60 -12.87
CA ALA A 26 4.43 -15.05 -11.54
C ALA A 26 4.39 -13.53 -11.70
N GLN A 27 3.22 -12.92 -11.49
CA GLN A 27 3.13 -11.48 -11.31
C GLN A 27 3.90 -11.17 -10.03
N GLU A 28 5.13 -10.68 -10.19
CA GLU A 28 5.85 -10.08 -9.07
C GLU A 28 5.00 -8.90 -8.57
N SER A 29 4.46 -9.05 -7.36
CA SER A 29 3.64 -7.99 -6.74
C SER A 29 4.44 -6.68 -6.74
N PRO A 30 3.83 -5.52 -7.01
CA PRO A 30 4.51 -4.23 -6.88
C PRO A 30 5.12 -4.02 -5.48
N LEU A 31 4.58 -4.71 -4.47
CA LEU A 31 5.11 -4.71 -3.12
C LEU A 31 6.47 -5.42 -3.02
N HIS A 32 6.76 -6.36 -3.91
CA HIS A 32 7.95 -7.22 -3.88
C HIS A 32 9.26 -6.47 -4.20
N LYS A 33 9.18 -5.29 -4.82
CA LYS A 33 10.32 -4.42 -5.17
C LYS A 33 10.13 -2.99 -4.68
N LEU A 34 9.90 -2.84 -3.38
CA LEU A 34 9.79 -1.50 -2.78
C LEU A 34 11.20 -0.95 -2.46
N GLY A 35 11.49 0.29 -2.88
CA GLY A 35 12.72 1.00 -2.49
C GLY A 35 12.64 1.54 -1.05
N ASP A 36 13.80 1.79 -0.43
CA ASP A 36 13.89 2.17 0.99
C ASP A 36 13.09 3.44 1.31
N ASP A 37 13.16 4.46 0.46
CA ASP A 37 12.38 5.69 0.64
C ASP A 37 10.87 5.43 0.70
N ARG A 38 10.37 4.52 -0.16
CA ARG A 38 8.96 4.14 -0.15
C ARG A 38 8.58 3.38 1.12
N ILE A 39 9.47 2.56 1.65
CA ILE A 39 9.25 1.87 2.93
C ILE A 39 9.21 2.88 4.06
N ARG A 40 10.15 3.82 4.13
CA ARG A 40 10.14 4.89 5.15
C ARG A 40 8.83 5.69 5.08
N GLN A 41 8.38 6.05 3.88
CA GLN A 41 7.10 6.74 3.70
C GLN A 41 5.90 5.90 4.14
N ALA A 42 5.91 4.58 3.87
CA ALA A 42 4.86 3.68 4.36
C ALA A 42 4.84 3.63 5.89
N MET A 43 5.99 3.51 6.54
CA MET A 43 6.11 3.50 7.99
C MET A 43 5.69 4.82 8.64
N ILE A 44 6.02 5.97 8.04
CA ILE A 44 5.54 7.29 8.47
C ILE A 44 4.01 7.32 8.39
N ARG A 45 3.44 6.95 7.24
CA ARG A 45 1.98 6.91 7.06
C ARG A 45 1.29 6.02 8.08
N ASP A 46 1.81 4.82 8.32
CA ASP A 46 1.24 3.88 9.30
C ASP A 46 1.40 4.38 10.74
N SER A 47 2.46 5.13 11.03
CA SER A 47 2.63 5.81 12.32
C SER A 47 1.62 6.93 12.52
N LEU A 48 1.38 7.74 11.48
CA LEU A 48 0.40 8.82 11.51
C LEU A 48 -1.03 8.30 11.63
N ALA A 49 -1.35 7.21 10.93
CA ALA A 49 -2.67 6.58 10.97
C ALA A 49 -3.04 6.04 12.36
N ARG A 50 -2.05 5.61 13.15
CA ARG A 50 -2.24 5.14 14.53
C ARG A 50 -2.31 6.26 15.55
N HIS A 51 -1.84 7.46 15.21
CA HIS A 51 -1.85 8.60 16.13
C HIS A 51 -3.28 9.13 16.33
N ARG A 52 -3.67 9.36 17.58
CA ARG A 52 -4.97 9.94 17.94
C ARG A 52 -4.83 11.43 18.18
N GLY A 53 -5.71 12.21 17.57
CA GLY A 53 -5.75 13.67 17.73
C GLY A 53 -5.19 14.42 16.52
N ALA A 54 -5.24 15.74 16.59
CA ALA A 54 -4.55 16.61 15.65
C ALA A 54 -3.10 16.82 16.11
N CYS A 55 -2.21 17.22 15.21
CA CYS A 55 -0.81 17.53 15.50
C CYS A 55 0.04 16.33 15.92
N ALA A 56 0.11 15.34 15.05
CA ALA A 56 1.12 14.29 15.13
C ALA A 56 2.53 14.88 14.94
N CYS A 57 2.71 15.67 13.87
CA CYS A 57 4.02 16.18 13.45
C CYS A 57 4.08 17.72 13.44
N PRO A 58 5.28 18.32 13.57
CA PRO A 58 5.45 19.78 13.64
C PRO A 58 4.93 20.49 12.40
N TRP A 59 5.15 19.90 11.23
CA TRP A 59 4.77 20.45 9.92
C TRP A 59 3.26 20.35 9.61
N GLN A 60 2.46 19.74 10.48
CA GLN A 60 1.02 19.67 10.29
C GLN A 60 0.32 20.99 10.66
N THR A 61 -0.91 21.12 10.19
CA THR A 61 -1.82 22.20 10.56
C THR A 61 -3.07 21.59 11.18
N ASP A 62 -3.53 22.15 12.30
CA ASP A 62 -4.77 21.69 12.94
C ASP A 62 -6.03 22.09 12.16
N ARG A 63 -7.20 21.56 12.57
CA ARG A 63 -8.49 21.84 11.90
C ARG A 63 -8.89 23.32 11.90
N ARG A 64 -8.21 24.17 12.68
CA ARG A 64 -8.44 25.62 12.75
C ARG A 64 -7.40 26.41 11.95
N GLY A 65 -6.57 25.74 11.15
CA GLY A 65 -5.56 26.40 10.31
C GLY A 65 -4.28 26.81 11.06
N ARG A 66 -4.09 26.38 12.31
CA ARG A 66 -2.89 26.74 13.09
C ARG A 66 -1.79 25.69 12.92
N ARG A 67 -0.55 26.13 12.70
CA ARG A 67 0.62 25.24 12.65
C ARG A 67 0.82 24.49 13.96
N CYS A 68 1.13 23.22 13.86
CA CYS A 68 1.31 22.36 15.01
C CYS A 68 2.62 22.68 15.74
N ASP A 69 3.73 22.81 15.01
CA ASP A 69 5.05 23.21 15.53
C ASP A 69 5.34 22.57 16.90
N GLY A 70 5.57 23.37 17.96
CA GLY A 70 5.85 22.90 19.32
C GLY A 70 4.68 22.24 20.07
N ARG A 71 3.48 22.19 19.47
CA ARG A 71 2.31 21.47 20.00
C ARG A 71 2.21 20.04 19.47
N ALA A 72 3.10 19.64 18.56
CA ALA A 72 3.10 18.30 18.01
C ALA A 72 3.46 17.24 19.07
N ALA A 73 2.90 16.04 18.94
CA ALA A 73 3.27 14.90 19.78
C ALA A 73 4.70 14.41 19.51
N TYR A 74 5.22 14.67 18.30
CA TYR A 74 6.60 14.40 17.92
C TYR A 74 7.60 15.09 18.86
N ALA A 75 8.50 14.29 19.43
CA ALA A 75 9.59 14.76 20.24
C ALA A 75 10.91 14.15 19.73
N PRO A 76 11.81 14.95 19.13
CA PRO A 76 13.04 14.46 18.49
C PRO A 76 14.05 13.79 19.44
N ALA A 77 13.84 13.86 20.76
CA ALA A 77 14.80 13.42 21.78
C ALA A 77 14.27 12.37 22.76
N HIS A 78 13.09 11.77 22.52
CA HIS A 78 12.51 10.79 23.43
C HIS A 78 12.50 9.38 22.83
N PRO A 79 13.24 8.41 23.40
CA PRO A 79 13.18 7.03 22.94
C PRO A 79 11.78 6.44 23.16
N GLY A 80 11.20 5.88 22.11
CA GLY A 80 10.01 5.01 22.20
C GLY A 80 8.64 5.66 22.02
N ARG A 81 8.51 6.84 21.39
CA ARG A 81 7.19 7.48 21.20
C ARG A 81 6.80 7.69 19.72
N PRO A 82 5.61 7.22 19.28
CA PRO A 82 5.01 7.68 18.04
C PRO A 82 4.63 9.17 18.15
N PRO A 83 4.61 9.92 17.02
CA PRO A 83 4.67 9.44 15.64
C PRO A 83 6.04 9.65 14.94
N PHE A 84 6.37 8.78 13.96
CA PHE A 84 7.41 9.06 12.96
C PHE A 84 6.97 10.21 12.07
N CYS A 85 7.83 11.22 11.90
CA CYS A 85 7.51 12.42 11.15
C CYS A 85 8.44 12.66 9.95
N TYR A 86 9.64 12.07 9.97
CA TYR A 86 10.65 12.23 8.96
C TYR A 86 11.31 10.88 8.61
N ALA A 87 11.85 10.79 7.39
CA ALA A 87 12.54 9.59 6.94
C ALA A 87 13.80 9.29 7.78
N THR A 88 14.43 10.35 8.29
CA THR A 88 15.60 10.29 9.20
C THR A 88 15.27 9.70 10.57
N ASP A 89 13.99 9.68 10.97
CA ASP A 89 13.54 9.07 12.23
C ASP A 89 13.51 7.53 12.14
N ILE A 90 13.64 7.00 10.92
CA ILE A 90 13.61 5.58 10.61
C ILE A 90 15.03 5.19 10.25
N THR A 91 15.58 4.16 10.90
CA THR A 91 16.92 3.65 10.58
C THR A 91 16.86 2.59 9.49
N ASP A 92 18.01 2.26 8.90
CA ASP A 92 18.09 1.19 7.91
C ASP A 92 17.69 -0.17 8.50
N ALA A 93 18.07 -0.42 9.76
CA ALA A 93 17.64 -1.60 10.50
C ALA A 93 16.12 -1.71 10.57
N MET A 94 15.42 -0.61 10.87
CA MET A 94 13.96 -0.56 10.90
C MET A 94 13.32 -0.84 9.53
N VAL A 95 13.98 -0.43 8.43
CA VAL A 95 13.56 -0.74 7.06
C VAL A 95 13.72 -2.23 6.77
N GLN A 96 14.85 -2.84 7.15
CA GLN A 96 15.06 -4.29 6.96
C GLN A 96 14.04 -5.11 7.75
N ASP A 97 13.84 -4.76 9.02
CA ASP A 97 12.79 -5.32 9.87
C ASP A 97 11.40 -5.26 9.22
N TRP A 98 11.07 -4.14 8.58
CA TRP A 98 9.80 -3.99 7.87
C TRP A 98 9.75 -4.89 6.64
N ARG A 99 10.83 -5.00 5.86
CA ARG A 99 10.92 -5.88 4.69
C ARG A 99 10.65 -7.33 5.05
N GLU A 100 11.25 -7.82 6.13
CA GLU A 100 11.08 -9.19 6.61
C GLU A 100 9.61 -9.46 6.97
N ARG A 101 9.01 -8.58 7.79
CA ARG A 101 7.59 -8.70 8.19
C ARG A 101 6.61 -8.66 7.01
N HIS A 102 6.96 -7.95 5.94
CA HIS A 102 6.11 -7.78 4.76
C HIS A 102 6.53 -8.66 3.57
N HIS A 103 7.53 -9.53 3.74
CA HIS A 103 8.10 -10.38 2.68
C HIS A 103 8.50 -9.60 1.41
N VAL A 104 9.12 -8.43 1.59
CA VAL A 104 9.56 -7.55 0.49
C VAL A 104 11.04 -7.73 0.22
N ARG A 105 11.42 -8.06 -1.02
CA ARG A 105 12.82 -8.20 -1.41
C ARG A 105 13.50 -6.83 -1.57
N PRO A 106 14.77 -6.67 -1.18
CA PRO A 106 15.52 -5.46 -1.48
C PRO A 106 15.65 -5.25 -3.01
N PRO A 107 15.70 -3.98 -3.46
CA PRO A 107 16.03 -3.68 -4.85
C PRO A 107 17.43 -4.24 -5.18
N VAL A 108 17.58 -4.79 -6.38
CA VAL A 108 18.87 -5.22 -6.90
C VAL A 108 19.69 -3.96 -7.24
N PRO A 109 20.96 -3.87 -6.82
CA PRO A 109 21.83 -2.73 -7.14
C PRO A 109 22.10 -2.59 -8.65
#